data_AF-A0A1F5DBG6-F1
#
_entry.id   AF-A0A1F5DBG6-F1
#
_cell.length_a   1.000
_cell.length_b   1.000
_cell.length_c   1.000
_cell.angle_alpha   90.00
_cell.angle_beta   90.00
_cell.angle_gamma   90.00
#
_symmetry.space_group_name_H-M   'P 1'
#
loop_
_entity.id
_entity.type
_entity.pdbx_description
1 polymer ?
#
loop_
_entity_poly.entity_id
_entity_poly.type
_entity_poly.pdbx_seq_one_letter_code
_entity_poly.pdbx_strand_id
1 'polypeptide(L)'
;MAYAYALPATIVLMGLANHVVFRSFYGEDFRGRFARAQGGLRERMLRANSEMEERHRASIEAGEEPRELVEFGELWRKRLAVLNTLNAERERMDGHVVFIYYMLMLGLLNSFLFFVYPGALTDVAGVTVTAATIGWGFILFTSALLVLYQLSYRRLAASLGETERGLQPQP
;
A
#
# COMPACT_ATOMS: atom_id res chain seq x y z
N MET A 1 -34.23 -12.44 18.64
CA MET A 1 -33.42 -11.51 19.48
C MET A 1 -31.92 -11.54 19.16
N ALA A 2 -31.29 -12.66 18.80
CA ALA A 2 -29.85 -12.72 18.46
C ALA A 2 -29.42 -11.77 17.31
N TYR A 3 -30.27 -11.57 16.30
CA TYR A 3 -30.01 -10.68 15.17
C TYR A 3 -29.86 -9.19 15.56
N ALA A 4 -30.49 -8.75 16.66
CA ALA A 4 -30.45 -7.36 17.09
C ALA A 4 -29.07 -6.95 17.65
N TYR A 5 -28.30 -7.90 18.19
CA TYR A 5 -26.94 -7.68 18.68
C TYR A 5 -25.88 -7.97 17.61
N ALA A 6 -26.21 -8.80 16.62
CA ALA A 6 -25.31 -9.11 15.51
C ALA A 6 -24.98 -7.86 14.66
N LEU A 7 -25.97 -7.00 14.40
CA LEU A 7 -25.77 -5.74 13.66
C LEU A 7 -24.78 -4.78 14.34
N PRO A 8 -25.00 -4.36 15.60
CA PRO A 8 -24.06 -3.47 16.30
C PRO A 8 -22.67 -4.11 16.46
N ALA A 9 -22.58 -5.40 16.76
CA ALA A 9 -21.29 -6.10 16.84
C ALA A 9 -20.55 -6.09 15.49
N THR A 10 -21.26 -6.30 14.38
CA THR A 10 -20.68 -6.24 13.03
C THR A 10 -20.23 -4.82 12.68
N ILE A 11 -21.00 -3.80 13.06
CA ILE A 11 -20.62 -2.38 12.86
C ILE A 11 -19.35 -2.04 13.65
N VAL A 12 -19.25 -2.47 14.90
CA VAL A 12 -18.07 -2.23 15.76
C VAL A 12 -16.85 -2.97 15.23
N LEU A 13 -16.99 -4.24 14.87
CA LEU A 13 -15.90 -5.03 14.28
C LEU A 13 -15.43 -4.45 12.94
N MET A 14 -16.36 -4.03 12.09
CA MET A 14 -16.05 -3.38 10.82
C MET A 14 -15.38 -2.01 11.05
N GLY A 15 -15.83 -1.25 12.04
CA GLY A 15 -15.20 0.01 12.44
C GLY A 15 -13.75 -0.17 12.93
N LEU A 16 -13.51 -1.18 13.76
CA LEU A 16 -12.16 -1.55 14.21
C LEU A 16 -11.27 -2.03 13.07
N ALA A 17 -11.79 -2.90 12.20
CA ALA A 17 -11.07 -3.39 11.02
C ALA A 17 -10.70 -2.23 10.08
N ASN A 18 -11.65 -1.35 9.80
CA ASN A 18 -11.42 -0.15 9.00
C ASN A 18 -10.41 0.79 9.64
N HIS A 19 -10.47 0.99 10.96
CA HIS A 19 -9.47 1.80 11.67
C HIS A 19 -8.06 1.23 11.53
N VAL A 20 -7.90 -0.09 11.71
CA VAL A 20 -6.61 -0.76 11.55
C VAL A 20 -6.09 -0.65 10.12
N VAL A 21 -6.94 -0.87 9.12
CA VAL A 21 -6.58 -0.74 7.69
C VAL A 21 -6.22 0.71 7.38
N PHE A 22 -7.04 1.69 7.75
CA PHE A 22 -6.75 3.11 7.50
C PHE A 22 -5.45 3.56 8.16
N ARG A 23 -5.23 3.18 9.42
CA ARG A 23 -3.98 3.52 10.10
C ARG A 23 -2.77 2.86 9.46
N SER A 24 -2.94 1.65 8.91
CA SER A 24 -1.87 0.96 8.18
C SER A 24 -1.56 1.64 6.86
N PHE A 25 -2.56 1.93 6.03
CA PHE A 25 -2.37 2.45 4.66
C PHE A 25 -2.15 3.98 4.60
N TYR A 26 -2.89 4.73 5.40
CA TYR A 26 -2.91 6.19 5.42
C TYR A 26 -2.25 6.80 6.65
N GLY A 27 -1.73 5.98 7.57
CA GLY A 27 -0.90 6.48 8.67
C GLY A 27 0.28 7.27 8.10
N GLU A 28 0.59 8.41 8.74
CA GLU A 28 1.70 9.29 8.38
C GLU A 28 3.05 8.54 8.28
N ASP A 29 3.14 7.38 8.92
CA ASP A 29 4.35 6.57 9.01
C ASP A 29 4.94 6.16 7.66
N PHE A 30 4.16 5.67 6.69
CA PHE A 30 4.76 5.19 5.43
C PHE A 30 5.14 6.32 4.48
N ARG A 31 4.28 7.34 4.31
CA ARG A 31 4.63 8.53 3.49
C ARG A 31 5.82 9.26 4.11
N GLY A 32 5.81 9.45 5.42
CA GLY A 32 6.91 10.08 6.15
C GLY A 32 8.19 9.26 6.10
N ARG A 33 8.12 7.92 6.17
CA ARG A 33 9.30 7.05 6.01
C ARG A 33 9.83 7.06 4.58
N PHE A 34 8.96 6.94 3.58
CA PHE A 34 9.36 6.99 2.17
C PHE A 34 10.01 8.35 1.83
N ALA A 35 9.40 9.46 2.24
CA ALA A 35 9.95 10.80 2.03
C ALA A 35 11.31 10.98 2.73
N ARG A 36 11.46 10.46 3.96
CA ARG A 36 12.76 10.45 4.66
C ARG A 36 13.80 9.57 3.96
N ALA A 37 13.41 8.39 3.50
CA ALA A 37 14.28 7.48 2.78
C ALA A 37 14.78 8.10 1.46
N GLN A 38 13.86 8.71 0.70
CA GLN A 38 14.17 9.40 -0.55
C GLN A 38 15.04 10.65 -0.30
N GLY A 39 14.69 11.47 0.69
CA GLY A 39 15.46 12.66 1.08
C GLY A 39 16.87 12.31 1.53
N GLY A 40 17.01 11.33 2.43
CA GLY A 40 18.31 10.85 2.89
C GLY A 40 19.11 10.15 1.79
N LEU A 41 18.47 9.49 0.82
CA LEU A 41 19.15 8.98 -0.37
C LEU A 41 19.72 10.13 -1.22
N ARG A 42 18.92 11.16 -1.47
CA ARG A 42 19.32 12.32 -2.27
C ARG A 42 20.46 13.12 -1.63
N GLU A 43 20.41 13.37 -0.32
CA GLU A 43 21.51 14.03 0.39
C GLU A 43 22.80 13.21 0.34
N ARG A 44 22.72 11.89 0.51
CA ARG A 44 23.90 11.02 0.41
C ARG A 44 24.48 11.00 -1.00
N MET A 45 23.62 10.95 -2.02
CA MET A 45 24.06 11.05 -3.40
C MET A 45 24.79 12.38 -3.65
N LEU A 46 24.27 13.51 -3.16
CA LEU A 46 24.91 14.81 -3.32
C LEU A 46 26.28 14.87 -2.63
N ARG A 47 26.38 14.40 -1.38
CA ARG A 47 27.66 14.39 -0.64
C ARG A 47 28.69 13.46 -1.29
N ALA A 48 28.29 12.24 -1.64
CA ALA A 48 29.19 11.29 -2.25
C ALA A 48 29.56 11.70 -3.68
N ASN A 49 28.69 12.41 -4.41
CA ASN A 49 29.03 13.01 -5.70
C ASN A 49 30.06 14.12 -5.54
N SER A 50 29.92 15.02 -4.55
CA SER A 50 30.93 16.04 -4.28
C SER A 50 32.29 15.46 -3.89
N GLU A 51 32.32 14.40 -3.07
CA GLU A 51 33.56 13.72 -2.70
C GLU A 51 34.23 13.03 -3.91
N MET A 52 33.44 12.41 -4.80
CA MET A 52 33.95 11.77 -6.01
C MET A 52 34.44 12.80 -7.03
N GLU A 53 33.70 13.89 -7.25
CA GLU A 53 34.13 15.00 -8.10
C GLU A 53 35.44 15.62 -7.59
N GLU A 54 35.61 15.77 -6.27
CA GLU A 54 36.82 16.32 -5.69
C GLU A 54 38.02 15.37 -5.83
N ARG A 55 37.81 14.05 -5.70
CA ARG A 55 38.86 13.03 -5.94
C ARG A 55 39.29 12.94 -7.40
N HIS A 56 38.35 13.10 -8.33
CA HIS A 56 38.64 12.98 -9.77
C HIS A 56 38.74 14.32 -10.48
N ARG A 57 38.82 15.43 -9.74
CA ARG A 57 38.84 16.79 -10.27
C ARG A 57 39.90 16.98 -11.35
N ALA A 58 41.09 16.43 -11.14
CA ALA A 58 42.20 16.51 -12.10
C ALA A 58 41.90 15.79 -13.43
N SER A 59 41.20 14.65 -13.40
CA SER A 59 40.78 13.92 -14.60
C SER A 59 39.62 14.62 -15.32
N ILE A 60 38.65 15.15 -14.55
CA ILE A 60 37.51 15.90 -15.10
C ILE A 60 37.98 17.19 -15.78
N GLU A 61 38.89 17.94 -15.15
CA GLU A 61 39.48 19.16 -15.73
C GLU A 61 40.33 18.86 -16.97
N ALA A 62 40.85 17.62 -17.10
CA ALA A 62 41.52 17.12 -18.31
C ALA A 62 40.54 16.64 -19.41
N GLY A 63 39.23 16.67 -19.16
CA GLY A 63 38.20 16.23 -20.10
C GLY A 63 37.98 14.71 -20.16
N GLU A 64 38.58 13.95 -19.24
CA GLU A 64 38.36 12.50 -19.13
C GLU A 64 37.21 12.22 -18.16
N GLU A 65 36.19 11.49 -18.61
CA GLU A 65 35.09 11.05 -17.75
C GLU A 65 35.51 9.76 -17.01
N PRO A 66 35.74 9.81 -15.69
CA PRO A 66 36.24 8.66 -14.96
C PRO A 66 35.20 7.56 -14.94
N ARG A 67 35.59 6.35 -15.32
CA ARG A 67 34.70 5.19 -15.39
C ARG A 67 34.00 4.91 -14.04
N GLU A 68 34.68 5.20 -12.94
CA GLU A 68 34.17 5.08 -11.57
C GLU A 68 33.01 6.05 -11.28
N LEU A 69 33.02 7.26 -11.85
CA LEU A 69 31.92 8.24 -11.73
C LEU A 69 30.66 7.77 -12.47
N VAL A 70 30.84 7.17 -13.65
CA VAL A 70 29.73 6.60 -14.44
C VAL A 70 29.11 5.41 -13.71
N GLU A 71 29.92 4.46 -13.23
CA GLU A 71 29.45 3.28 -12.48
C GLU A 71 28.73 3.67 -11.18
N PHE A 72 29.24 4.69 -10.49
CA PHE A 72 28.60 5.28 -9.32
C PHE A 72 27.22 5.86 -9.67
N GLY A 73 27.13 6.66 -10.74
CA GLY A 73 25.87 7.22 -11.22
C GLY A 73 24.83 6.15 -11.58
N GLU A 74 25.24 5.08 -12.26
CA GLU A 74 24.35 3.95 -12.57
C GLU A 74 23.82 3.26 -11.31
N LEU A 75 24.67 3.09 -10.30
CA LEU A 75 24.30 2.44 -9.04
C LEU A 75 23.26 3.25 -8.27
N TRP A 76 23.38 4.58 -8.25
CA TRP A 76 22.36 5.46 -7.67
C TRP A 76 21.06 5.47 -8.48
N ARG A 77 21.16 5.46 -9.81
CA ARG A 77 19.99 5.39 -10.69
C ARG A 77 19.20 4.11 -10.45
N LYS A 78 19.89 2.96 -10.27
CA LYS A 78 19.27 1.69 -9.88
C LYS A 78 18.57 1.79 -8.51
N ARG A 79 19.21 2.40 -7.51
CA ARG A 79 18.63 2.59 -6.17
C ARG A 79 17.39 3.49 -6.19
N LEU A 80 17.42 4.59 -6.94
CA LEU A 80 16.26 5.48 -7.13
C LEU A 80 15.13 4.78 -7.89
N ALA A 81 15.44 3.98 -8.90
CA ALA A 81 14.44 3.20 -9.63
C ALA A 81 13.69 2.24 -8.70
N VAL A 82 14.39 1.55 -7.79
CA VAL A 82 13.75 0.68 -6.78
C VAL A 82 12.79 1.47 -5.88
N LEU A 83 13.20 2.62 -5.34
CA LEU A 83 12.30 3.47 -4.55
C LEU A 83 11.07 3.92 -5.36
N ASN A 84 11.26 4.33 -6.61
CA ASN A 84 10.15 4.73 -7.47
C ASN A 84 9.20 3.56 -7.75
N THR A 85 9.71 2.34 -7.94
CA THR A 85 8.85 1.14 -8.10
C THR A 85 8.03 0.85 -6.85
N LEU A 86 8.63 0.96 -5.65
CA LEU A 86 7.92 0.79 -4.39
C LEU A 86 6.81 1.83 -4.20
N ASN A 87 7.05 3.08 -4.62
CA ASN A 87 6.03 4.13 -4.56
C ASN A 87 4.90 3.90 -5.57
N ALA A 88 5.21 3.48 -6.80
CA ALA A 88 4.21 3.15 -7.81
C ALA A 88 3.35 1.95 -7.39
N GLU A 89 3.96 0.93 -6.76
CA GLU A 89 3.24 -0.21 -6.20
C GLU A 89 2.27 0.23 -5.09
N ARG A 90 2.71 1.12 -4.20
CA ARG A 90 1.86 1.73 -3.18
C ARG A 90 0.68 2.50 -3.79
N GLU A 91 0.91 3.32 -4.81
CA GLU A 91 -0.16 4.10 -5.45
C GLU A 91 -1.22 3.20 -6.10
N ARG A 92 -0.77 2.11 -6.74
CA ARG A 92 -1.68 1.07 -7.25
C ARG A 92 -2.47 0.40 -6.12
N MET A 93 -1.84 0.13 -4.98
CA MET A 93 -2.54 -0.43 -3.81
C MET A 93 -3.59 0.53 -3.25
N ASP A 94 -3.30 1.83 -3.18
CA ASP A 94 -4.27 2.84 -2.72
C ASP A 94 -5.53 2.83 -3.63
N GLY A 95 -5.36 2.73 -4.96
CA GLY A 95 -6.48 2.61 -5.89
C GLY A 95 -7.33 1.34 -5.67
N HIS A 96 -6.70 0.20 -5.39
CA HIS A 96 -7.40 -1.04 -5.10
C HIS A 96 -8.14 -1.00 -3.76
N VAL A 97 -7.58 -0.36 -2.74
CA VAL A 97 -8.25 -0.16 -1.44
C VAL A 97 -9.52 0.66 -1.61
N VAL A 98 -9.49 1.74 -2.39
CA VAL A 98 -10.68 2.53 -2.74
C VAL A 98 -11.75 1.67 -3.42
N PHE A 99 -11.35 0.82 -4.37
CA PHE A 99 -12.27 -0.11 -5.03
C PHE A 99 -12.92 -1.08 -4.04
N ILE A 100 -12.15 -1.64 -3.10
CA ILE A 100 -12.68 -2.53 -2.07
C ILE A 100 -13.70 -1.82 -1.17
N TYR A 101 -13.47 -0.54 -0.85
CA TYR A 101 -14.44 0.26 -0.09
C TYR A 101 -15.74 0.49 -0.86
N TYR A 102 -15.69 0.74 -2.17
CA TYR A 102 -16.92 0.83 -2.97
C TYR A 102 -17.70 -0.48 -2.98
N MET A 103 -17.02 -1.62 -3.09
CA MET A 103 -17.65 -2.94 -2.99
C MET A 103 -18.24 -3.18 -1.59
N LEU A 104 -17.58 -2.71 -0.52
CA LEU A 104 -18.08 -2.84 0.85
C LEU A 104 -19.35 -2.01 1.05
N MET A 105 -19.35 -0.76 0.57
CA MET A 105 -20.54 0.10 0.58
C MET A 105 -21.70 -0.53 -0.21
N LEU A 106 -21.41 -1.13 -1.36
CA LEU A 106 -22.42 -1.83 -2.17
C LEU A 106 -22.99 -3.06 -1.44
N GLY A 107 -22.14 -3.79 -0.72
CA GLY A 107 -22.56 -4.89 0.16
C GLY A 107 -23.48 -4.42 1.29
N LEU A 108 -23.09 -3.35 1.99
CA LEU A 108 -23.90 -2.75 3.05
C LEU A 108 -25.24 -2.21 2.53
N LEU A 109 -25.25 -1.57 1.37
CA LEU A 109 -26.46 -1.07 0.73
C LEU A 109 -27.43 -2.22 0.39
N ASN A 110 -26.92 -3.33 -0.16
CA ASN A 110 -27.74 -4.51 -0.45
C ASN A 110 -28.27 -5.18 0.84
N SER A 111 -27.45 -5.25 1.88
CA SER A 111 -27.88 -5.73 3.20
C SER A 111 -28.94 -4.82 3.83
N PHE A 112 -28.86 -3.50 3.63
CA PHE A 112 -29.88 -2.56 4.06
C PHE A 112 -31.17 -2.69 3.24
N LEU A 113 -31.06 -2.87 1.92
CA LEU A 113 -32.19 -3.01 1.01
C LEU A 113 -33.10 -4.18 1.39
N PHE A 114 -32.56 -5.26 1.96
CA PHE A 114 -33.33 -6.37 2.49
C PHE A 114 -34.33 -5.96 3.60
N PHE A 115 -34.02 -4.95 4.40
CA PHE A 115 -34.95 -4.46 5.42
C PHE A 115 -36.15 -3.71 4.81
N VAL A 116 -35.97 -3.14 3.62
CA VAL A 116 -37.03 -2.42 2.88
C VAL A 116 -37.80 -3.37 1.96
N TYR A 117 -37.10 -4.29 1.31
CA TYR A 117 -37.64 -5.31 0.41
C TYR A 117 -37.15 -6.70 0.85
N PRO A 118 -37.82 -7.35 1.81
CA PRO A 118 -37.41 -8.65 2.34
C PRO A 118 -37.73 -9.84 1.42
N GLY A 119 -38.29 -9.58 0.24
CA GLY A 119 -38.65 -10.61 -0.73
C GLY A 119 -37.43 -11.32 -1.32
N ALA A 120 -37.63 -12.57 -1.73
CA ALA A 120 -36.65 -13.30 -2.54
C ALA A 120 -36.52 -12.63 -3.91
N LEU A 121 -35.28 -12.38 -4.34
CA LEU A 121 -34.98 -11.83 -5.66
C LEU A 121 -35.02 -12.94 -6.72
N THR A 122 -34.49 -14.10 -6.38
CA THR A 122 -34.48 -15.29 -7.23
C THR A 122 -34.23 -16.53 -6.38
N ASP A 123 -34.54 -17.70 -6.93
CA ASP A 123 -34.29 -18.99 -6.29
C ASP A 123 -33.38 -19.79 -7.22
N VAL A 124 -32.17 -20.10 -6.77
CA VAL A 124 -31.15 -20.77 -7.60
C VAL A 124 -30.70 -22.03 -6.88
N ALA A 125 -30.89 -23.18 -7.51
CA ALA A 125 -30.50 -24.49 -6.97
C ALA A 125 -31.02 -24.78 -5.54
N GLY A 126 -32.22 -24.29 -5.21
CA GLY A 126 -32.84 -24.46 -3.90
C GLY A 126 -32.34 -23.50 -2.83
N VAL A 127 -31.55 -22.49 -3.21
CA VAL A 127 -31.11 -21.40 -2.32
C VAL A 127 -31.86 -20.12 -2.67
N THR A 128 -32.66 -19.64 -1.73
CA THR A 128 -33.36 -18.36 -1.84
C THR A 128 -32.35 -17.22 -1.78
N VAL A 129 -32.13 -16.55 -2.91
CA VAL A 129 -31.26 -15.38 -3.00
C VAL A 129 -32.05 -14.15 -2.61
N THR A 130 -31.64 -13.52 -1.52
CA THR A 130 -32.20 -12.25 -1.04
C THR A 130 -31.17 -11.14 -1.23
N ALA A 131 -31.61 -9.88 -1.16
CA ALA A 131 -30.69 -8.73 -1.13
C ALA A 131 -29.67 -8.85 0.02
N ALA A 132 -30.06 -9.43 1.16
CA ALA A 132 -29.16 -9.70 2.26
C ALA A 132 -28.08 -10.74 1.88
N THR A 133 -28.44 -11.83 1.21
CA THR A 133 -27.49 -12.86 0.75
C THR A 133 -26.44 -12.25 -0.19
N ILE A 134 -26.85 -11.38 -1.11
CA ILE A 134 -25.95 -10.66 -2.02
C ILE A 134 -25.04 -9.71 -1.22
N GLY A 135 -25.60 -8.94 -0.30
CA GLY A 135 -24.85 -8.01 0.55
C GLY A 135 -23.77 -8.71 1.38
N TRP A 136 -24.12 -9.84 2.00
CA TRP A 136 -23.17 -10.69 2.73
C TRP A 136 -22.06 -11.24 1.83
N GLY A 137 -22.39 -11.62 0.59
CA GLY A 137 -21.39 -12.05 -0.40
C GLY A 137 -20.34 -10.97 -0.67
N PHE A 138 -20.77 -9.73 -0.91
CA PHE A 138 -19.86 -8.60 -1.09
C PHE A 138 -19.05 -8.30 0.17
N ILE A 139 -19.66 -8.34 1.35
CA ILE A 139 -18.97 -8.09 2.63
C ILE A 139 -17.88 -9.15 2.88
N LEU A 140 -18.19 -10.43 2.67
CA LEU A 140 -17.21 -11.51 2.85
C LEU A 140 -16.07 -11.41 1.83
N PHE A 141 -16.40 -11.17 0.57
CA PHE A 141 -15.42 -11.01 -0.50
C PHE A 141 -14.48 -9.82 -0.24
N THR A 142 -15.03 -8.67 0.12
CA THR A 142 -14.24 -7.47 0.43
C THR A 142 -13.41 -7.64 1.69
N SER A 143 -13.92 -8.31 2.71
CA SER A 143 -13.15 -8.63 3.93
C SER A 143 -11.95 -9.52 3.61
N ALA A 144 -12.12 -10.55 2.77
CA ALA A 144 -11.02 -11.40 2.32
C ALA A 144 -9.98 -10.60 1.52
N LEU A 145 -10.43 -9.72 0.62
CA LEU A 145 -9.53 -8.82 -0.12
C LEU A 145 -8.77 -7.89 0.84
N LEU A 146 -9.42 -7.25 1.82
CA LEU A 146 -8.76 -6.40 2.80
C LEU A 146 -7.64 -7.13 3.54
N VAL A 147 -7.87 -8.38 3.95
CA VAL A 147 -6.84 -9.21 4.61
C VAL A 147 -5.65 -9.46 3.67
N LEU A 148 -5.91 -9.84 2.41
CA LEU A 148 -4.85 -10.05 1.41
C LEU A 148 -4.06 -8.76 1.16
N TYR A 149 -4.74 -7.62 1.04
CA TYR A 149 -4.10 -6.31 0.85
C TYR A 149 -3.26 -5.90 2.06
N GLN A 150 -3.72 -6.18 3.28
CA GLN A 150 -2.95 -5.93 4.49
C GLN A 150 -1.64 -6.75 4.52
N LEU A 151 -1.67 -7.99 4.04
CA LEU A 151 -0.46 -8.82 3.92
C LEU A 151 0.51 -8.25 2.88
N SER A 152 0.01 -7.87 1.71
CA SER A 152 0.82 -7.23 0.66
C SER A 152 1.44 -5.92 1.17
N TYR A 153 0.69 -5.13 1.94
CA TYR A 153 1.18 -3.88 2.51
C TYR A 153 2.30 -4.11 3.50
N ARG A 154 2.18 -5.12 4.37
CA ARG A 154 3.25 -5.50 5.30
C ARG A 154 4.53 -5.92 4.57
N ARG A 155 4.41 -6.64 3.44
CA ARG A 155 5.57 -6.99 2.61
C ARG A 155 6.22 -5.75 2.01
N LEU A 156 5.43 -4.80 1.50
CA LEU A 156 5.93 -3.54 0.97
C LEU A 156 6.63 -2.67 2.05
N ALA A 157 6.08 -2.66 3.26
CA ALA A 157 6.69 -1.97 4.40
C ALA A 157 8.02 -2.63 4.83
N ALA A 158 8.11 -3.95 4.74
CA ALA A 158 9.34 -4.69 5.02
C ALA A 158 10.41 -4.43 3.96
N SER A 159 10.07 -4.46 2.66
CA SER A 159 11.01 -4.19 1.57
C SER A 159 11.53 -2.75 1.59
N LEU A 160 10.68 -1.78 1.96
CA LEU A 160 11.14 -0.41 2.22
C LEU A 160 12.15 -0.37 3.37
N GLY A 161 11.90 -1.10 4.46
CA GLY A 161 12.82 -1.19 5.59
C GLY A 161 14.15 -1.88 5.24
N GLU A 162 14.13 -2.91 4.42
CA GLU A 162 15.34 -3.56 3.90
C GLU A 162 16.13 -2.63 2.98
N THR A 163 15.43 -1.89 2.12
CA THR A 163 16.05 -0.87 1.27
C THR A 163 16.68 0.22 2.15
N GLU A 164 15.98 0.73 3.17
CA GLU A 164 16.53 1.69 4.13
C GLU A 164 17.81 1.17 4.82
N ARG A 165 17.86 -0.11 5.20
CA ARG A 165 19.04 -0.74 5.82
C ARG A 165 20.19 -0.95 4.85
N GLY A 166 19.92 -1.42 3.63
CA GLY A 166 20.93 -1.57 2.57
C GLY A 166 21.51 -0.24 2.08
N LEU A 167 20.85 0.88 2.41
CA LEU A 167 21.32 2.24 2.16
C LEU A 167 22.15 2.82 3.32
N GLN A 168 22.22 2.17 4.49
CA GLN A 168 23.11 2.62 5.56
C GLN A 168 24.56 2.28 5.19
N PRO A 169 25.53 3.19 5.42
CA PRO A 169 26.94 2.88 5.22
C PRO A 169 27.28 1.69 6.12
N GLN A 170 27.84 0.63 5.54
CA GLN A 170 28.50 -0.39 6.37
C GLN A 170 29.70 0.30 7.05
N PRO A 171 29.90 0.08 8.35
CA PRO A 171 31.02 0.67 9.09
C PRO A 171 32.37 0.24 8.50
#